data_AF-A0A7S1DMM7-F1
#
_entry.id   AF-A0A7S1DMM7-F1
#
_cell.length_a   1.000
_cell.length_b   1.000
_cell.length_c   1.000
_cell.angle_alpha   90.00
_cell.angle_beta   90.00
_cell.angle_gamma   90.00
#
_symmetry.space_group_name_H-M   'P 1'
#
loop_
_entity.id
_entity.type
_entity.pdbx_description
1 polymer ?
#
loop_
_entity_poly.entity_id
_entity_poly.type
_entity_poly.pdbx_seq_one_letter_code
_entity_poly.pdbx_strand_id
1 'polypeptide(L)'
;VDPLLCHLRDADLSEMSGQAVANILWSLSHFHLVSIDQHLQMKLTRQLEDKAEELNPQEIANSLWALSQLGEDCESPTWKAVEAQISLRIDEFDAHSVANTLNAFRNLNVEPGAELLKALDRVAARFPPRFPEGGE
;
A
#
# COMPACT_ATOMS: atom_id res chain seq x y z
N VAL A 1 -21.85 -7.62 -14.71
CA VAL A 1 -20.55 -6.98 -14.45
C VAL A 1 -20.84 -5.54 -14.05
N ASP A 2 -20.21 -5.06 -12.99
CA ASP A 2 -20.36 -3.68 -12.53
C ASP A 2 -19.91 -2.69 -13.65
N PRO A 3 -20.72 -1.68 -14.03
CA PRO A 3 -20.36 -0.73 -15.08
C PRO A 3 -19.05 0.03 -14.80
N LEU A 4 -18.73 0.34 -13.54
CA LEU A 4 -17.49 1.01 -13.17
C LEU A 4 -16.27 0.15 -13.54
N LEU A 5 -16.33 -1.15 -13.24
CA LEU A 5 -15.25 -2.09 -13.54
C LEU A 5 -15.04 -2.26 -15.06
N CYS A 6 -16.12 -2.26 -15.84
CA CYS A 6 -16.03 -2.24 -17.31
C CYS A 6 -15.32 -0.98 -17.82
N HIS A 7 -15.70 0.20 -17.33
CA HIS A 7 -15.06 1.45 -17.75
C HIS A 7 -13.57 1.50 -17.38
N LEU A 8 -13.21 1.10 -16.16
CA LEU A 8 -11.80 1.07 -15.73
C LEU A 8 -10.97 0.08 -16.56
N ARG A 9 -11.55 -1.06 -16.93
CA ARG A 9 -10.89 -2.04 -17.79
C ARG A 9 -10.61 -1.46 -19.17
N ASP A 10 -11.58 -0.78 -19.76
CA ASP A 10 -11.53 -0.32 -21.15
C ASP A 10 -10.83 1.05 -21.29
N ALA A 11 -10.72 1.84 -20.22
CA ALA A 11 -10.07 3.15 -20.21
C ALA A 11 -8.53 3.06 -20.30
N ASP A 12 -7.88 4.04 -20.92
CA ASP A 12 -6.43 4.19 -20.77
C ASP A 12 -6.11 4.80 -19.40
N LEU A 13 -5.32 4.08 -18.60
CA LEU A 13 -4.97 4.48 -17.23
C LEU A 13 -3.58 5.13 -17.15
N SER A 14 -2.84 5.23 -18.26
CA SER A 14 -1.47 5.76 -18.29
C SER A 14 -1.35 7.22 -17.83
N GLU A 15 -2.39 8.01 -18.09
CA GLU A 15 -2.49 9.42 -17.70
C GLU A 15 -2.92 9.63 -16.23
N MET A 16 -3.29 8.56 -15.51
CA MET A 16 -3.61 8.67 -14.08
C MET A 16 -2.33 8.90 -13.27
N SER A 17 -2.42 9.68 -12.20
CA SER A 17 -1.31 9.79 -11.23
C SER A 17 -1.17 8.51 -10.41
N GLY A 18 0.02 8.28 -9.84
CA GLY A 18 0.26 7.18 -8.91
C GLY A 18 -0.73 7.19 -7.75
N GLN A 19 -1.04 8.37 -7.21
CA GLN A 19 -2.09 8.56 -6.21
C GLN A 19 -3.46 8.02 -6.66
N ALA A 20 -3.89 8.36 -7.88
CA ALA A 20 -5.20 7.91 -8.39
C ALA A 20 -5.25 6.39 -8.52
N VAL A 21 -4.17 5.78 -9.04
CA VAL A 21 -4.05 4.32 -9.17
C VAL A 21 -4.06 3.64 -7.80
N ALA A 22 -3.27 4.15 -6.84
CA ALA A 22 -3.22 3.64 -5.47
C ALA A 22 -4.58 3.67 -4.79
N ASN A 23 -5.32 4.79 -4.92
CA ASN A 23 -6.65 4.94 -4.34
C ASN A 23 -7.69 4.01 -4.99
N ILE A 24 -7.62 3.79 -6.32
CA ILE A 24 -8.48 2.83 -7.01
C ILE A 24 -8.21 1.43 -6.49
N LEU A 25 -6.94 0.99 -6.45
CA LEU A 25 -6.56 -0.32 -5.92
C LEU A 25 -7.05 -0.50 -4.49
N TRP A 26 -6.76 0.46 -3.61
CA TRP A 26 -7.21 0.43 -2.22
C TRP A 26 -8.72 0.32 -2.08
N SER A 27 -9.48 1.12 -2.84
CA SER A 27 -10.94 1.08 -2.83
C SER A 27 -11.48 -0.27 -3.28
N LEU A 28 -10.99 -0.80 -4.40
CA LEU A 28 -11.41 -2.09 -4.95
C LEU A 28 -11.11 -3.25 -3.98
N SER A 29 -9.94 -3.22 -3.33
CA SER A 29 -9.57 -4.18 -2.29
C SER A 29 -10.45 -4.06 -1.05
N HIS A 30 -10.73 -2.84 -0.59
CA HIS A 30 -11.50 -2.58 0.63
C HIS A 30 -12.96 -3.05 0.55
N PHE A 31 -13.60 -2.84 -0.61
CA PHE A 31 -14.97 -3.31 -0.83
C PHE A 31 -15.08 -4.83 -0.99
N HIS A 32 -13.99 -5.59 -0.85
CA HIS A 32 -13.93 -7.02 -1.13
C HIS A 32 -14.64 -7.31 -2.45
N LEU A 33 -14.36 -6.49 -3.48
CA LEU A 33 -14.80 -6.83 -4.82
C LEU A 33 -13.90 -7.97 -5.28
N VAL A 34 -14.17 -9.18 -4.76
CA VAL A 34 -13.46 -10.47 -4.96
C VAL A 34 -13.53 -10.94 -6.42
N SER A 35 -13.84 -10.05 -7.35
CA SER A 35 -14.00 -10.32 -8.76
C SER A 35 -13.63 -9.08 -9.58
N ILE A 36 -12.62 -8.31 -9.15
CA ILE A 36 -11.91 -7.53 -10.16
C ILE A 36 -11.34 -8.53 -11.17
N ASP A 37 -11.64 -8.32 -12.44
CA ASP A 37 -11.14 -9.18 -13.50
C ASP A 37 -9.60 -9.12 -13.49
N GLN A 38 -8.96 -10.27 -13.70
CA GLN A 38 -7.50 -10.40 -13.65
C GLN A 38 -6.82 -9.39 -14.59
N HIS A 39 -7.43 -9.05 -15.73
CA HIS A 39 -6.89 -8.06 -16.65
C HIS A 39 -6.87 -6.65 -16.04
N LEU A 40 -7.95 -6.26 -15.34
CA LEU A 40 -8.00 -4.96 -14.66
C LEU A 40 -7.00 -4.90 -13.50
N GLN A 41 -6.87 -5.99 -12.72
CA GLN A 41 -5.86 -6.09 -11.65
C GLN A 41 -4.45 -5.89 -12.22
N MET A 42 -4.05 -6.68 -13.21
CA MET A 42 -2.73 -6.59 -13.85
C MET A 42 -2.45 -5.20 -14.42
N LYS A 43 -3.47 -4.55 -15.00
CA LYS A 43 -3.34 -3.20 -15.54
C LYS A 43 -3.08 -2.18 -14.45
N LEU A 44 -3.83 -2.23 -13.35
CA LEU A 44 -3.65 -1.33 -12.21
C LEU A 44 -2.33 -1.58 -11.48
N THR A 45 -1.94 -2.83 -11.24
CA THR A 45 -0.67 -3.14 -10.56
C THR A 45 0.53 -2.70 -11.39
N ARG A 46 0.50 -2.90 -12.71
CA ARG A 46 1.54 -2.37 -13.61
C ARG A 46 1.63 -0.84 -13.58
N GLN A 47 0.49 -0.15 -13.63
CA GLN A 47 0.50 1.32 -13.52
C GLN A 47 1.03 1.80 -12.17
N LEU A 48 0.72 1.07 -11.09
CA LEU A 48 1.24 1.37 -9.77
C LEU A 48 2.76 1.17 -9.69
N GLU A 49 3.27 0.10 -10.30
CA GLU A 49 4.72 -0.16 -10.40
C GLU A 49 5.44 0.96 -11.15
N ASP A 50 4.94 1.34 -12.33
CA ASP A 50 5.53 2.40 -13.16
C ASP A 50 5.52 3.77 -12.45
N LYS A 51 4.59 3.99 -11.51
CA LYS A 51 4.35 5.27 -10.81
C LYS A 51 4.72 5.23 -9.34
N ALA A 52 5.44 4.21 -8.88
CA ALA A 52 5.76 4.03 -7.47
C ALA A 52 6.49 5.26 -6.88
N GLU A 53 7.36 5.90 -7.65
CA GLU A 53 8.11 7.09 -7.23
C GLU A 53 7.23 8.32 -6.97
N GLU A 54 6.02 8.38 -7.55
CA GLU A 54 5.06 9.46 -7.35
C GLU A 54 4.36 9.38 -5.99
N LEU A 55 4.37 8.20 -5.34
CA LEU A 55 3.55 7.92 -4.17
C LEU A 55 4.06 8.63 -2.91
N ASN A 56 3.16 9.21 -2.15
CA ASN A 56 3.45 9.70 -0.80
C ASN A 56 3.36 8.57 0.25
N PRO A 57 3.75 8.80 1.52
CA PRO A 57 3.70 7.80 2.59
C PRO A 57 2.36 7.09 2.78
N GLN A 58 1.24 7.81 2.65
CA GLN A 58 -0.09 7.24 2.83
C GLN A 58 -0.44 6.34 1.64
N GLU A 59 -0.12 6.78 0.43
CA GLU A 59 -0.34 6.02 -0.80
C GLU A 59 0.53 4.78 -0.86
N ILE A 60 1.79 4.83 -0.43
CA ILE A 60 2.67 3.66 -0.30
C ILE A 60 2.03 2.63 0.64
N ALA A 61 1.66 3.04 1.85
CA ALA A 61 1.09 2.13 2.84
C ALA A 61 -0.26 1.53 2.39
N ASN A 62 -1.12 2.36 1.79
CA ASN A 62 -2.40 1.91 1.25
C ASN A 62 -2.22 0.96 0.05
N SER A 63 -1.21 1.20 -0.79
CA SER A 63 -0.89 0.37 -1.95
C SER A 63 -0.42 -1.01 -1.50
N LEU A 64 0.53 -1.10 -0.57
CA LEU A 64 0.97 -2.38 -0.01
C LEU A 64 -0.18 -3.14 0.64
N TRP A 65 -1.03 -2.45 1.40
CA TRP A 65 -2.21 -3.07 1.97
C TRP A 65 -3.16 -3.59 0.88
N ALA A 66 -3.44 -2.79 -0.14
CA ALA A 66 -4.31 -3.19 -1.26
C ALA A 66 -3.75 -4.40 -2.01
N LEU A 67 -2.45 -4.40 -2.34
CA LEU A 67 -1.73 -5.51 -2.99
C LEU A 67 -1.85 -6.79 -2.15
N SER A 68 -1.65 -6.70 -0.83
CA SER A 68 -1.79 -7.84 0.08
C SER A 68 -3.20 -8.44 0.08
N GLN A 69 -4.24 -7.62 -0.08
CA GLN A 69 -5.62 -8.06 -0.16
C GLN A 69 -5.98 -8.69 -1.52
N LEU A 70 -5.29 -8.27 -2.59
CA LEU A 70 -5.46 -8.82 -3.93
C LEU A 70 -4.63 -10.11 -4.16
N GLY A 71 -3.91 -10.56 -3.13
CA GLY A 71 -3.09 -11.77 -3.20
C GLY A 71 -1.79 -11.60 -3.98
N GLU A 72 -1.33 -10.36 -4.17
CA GLU A 72 -0.01 -10.09 -4.74
C GLU A 72 1.08 -10.47 -3.72
N ASP A 73 2.06 -11.25 -4.18
CA ASP A 73 3.20 -11.69 -3.37
C ASP A 73 4.16 -10.52 -3.08
N CYS A 74 4.83 -10.54 -1.93
CA CYS A 74 5.91 -9.62 -1.61
C CYS A 74 7.11 -9.73 -2.56
N GLU A 75 7.24 -10.86 -3.27
CA GLU A 75 8.27 -11.03 -4.28
C GLU A 75 7.92 -10.43 -5.65
N SER A 76 6.67 -9.98 -5.84
CA SER A 76 6.21 -9.38 -7.10
C SER A 76 6.98 -8.09 -7.43
N PRO A 77 7.21 -7.78 -8.73
CA PRO A 77 7.86 -6.53 -9.13
C PRO A 77 7.15 -5.29 -8.59
N THR A 78 5.82 -5.27 -8.64
CA THR A 78 5.00 -4.17 -8.13
C THR A 78 5.16 -3.99 -6.61
N TRP A 79 5.13 -5.07 -5.82
CA TRP A 79 5.35 -4.95 -4.38
C TRP A 79 6.73 -4.37 -4.08
N LYS A 80 7.78 -4.92 -4.69
CA LYS A 80 9.16 -4.46 -4.49
C LYS A 80 9.35 -2.98 -4.87
N ALA A 81 8.74 -2.56 -5.98
CA ALA A 81 8.80 -1.17 -6.43
C ALA A 81 8.18 -0.22 -5.39
N VAL A 82 7.03 -0.58 -4.83
CA VAL A 82 6.32 0.22 -3.81
C VAL A 82 7.06 0.17 -2.46
N GLU A 83 7.50 -1.00 -2.02
CA GLU A 83 8.25 -1.18 -0.76
C GLU A 83 9.56 -0.39 -0.77
N ALA A 84 10.27 -0.34 -1.90
CA ALA A 84 11.51 0.43 -2.05
C ALA A 84 11.32 1.93 -1.73
N GLN A 85 10.12 2.48 -1.99
CA GLN A 85 9.81 3.89 -1.70
C GLN A 85 9.70 4.18 -0.21
N ILE A 86 9.44 3.17 0.63
CA ILE A 86 9.38 3.36 2.09
C ILE A 86 10.71 3.94 2.57
N SER A 87 11.84 3.36 2.17
CA SER A 87 13.15 3.82 2.66
C SER A 87 13.47 5.26 2.25
N LEU A 88 12.94 5.72 1.12
CA LEU A 88 13.14 7.08 0.61
C LEU A 88 12.27 8.12 1.31
N ARG A 89 11.12 7.69 1.85
CA ARG A 89 10.08 8.58 2.39
C ARG A 89 9.74 8.30 3.85
N ILE A 90 10.48 7.41 4.53
CA ILE A 90 10.17 6.94 5.89
C ILE A 90 10.04 8.10 6.89
N ASP A 91 10.79 9.17 6.71
CA ASP A 91 10.74 10.33 7.62
C ASP A 91 9.43 11.12 7.52
N GLU A 92 8.68 10.97 6.42
CA GLU A 92 7.37 11.56 6.20
C GLU A 92 6.21 10.64 6.65
N PHE A 93 6.50 9.40 7.05
CA PHE A 93 5.47 8.48 7.54
C PHE A 93 4.85 8.99 8.86
N ASP A 94 3.54 8.80 8.98
CA ASP A 94 2.80 8.97 10.21
C ASP A 94 2.43 7.61 10.83
N ALA A 95 1.77 7.64 11.99
CA ALA A 95 1.31 6.44 12.68
C ALA A 95 0.35 5.58 11.84
N HIS A 96 -0.44 6.20 10.96
CA HIS A 96 -1.39 5.49 10.10
C HIS A 96 -0.67 4.74 8.98
N SER A 97 0.29 5.37 8.31
CA SER A 97 1.13 4.72 7.31
C SER A 97 1.91 3.55 7.91
N VAL A 98 2.49 3.70 9.10
CA VAL A 98 3.16 2.60 9.80
C VAL A 98 2.21 1.42 10.05
N ALA A 99 1.02 1.70 10.60
CA ALA A 99 0.03 0.66 10.89
C ALA A 99 -0.44 -0.08 9.61
N ASN A 100 -0.67 0.64 8.52
CA ASN A 100 -1.11 0.04 7.26
C ASN A 100 -0.02 -0.79 6.60
N THR A 101 1.24 -0.33 6.62
CA THR A 101 2.37 -1.13 6.17
C THR A 101 2.47 -2.44 6.96
N LEU A 102 2.40 -2.40 8.30
CA LEU A 102 2.43 -3.62 9.11
C LEU A 102 1.23 -4.55 8.84
N ASN A 103 0.04 -3.99 8.62
CA ASN A 103 -1.14 -4.79 8.26
C ASN A 103 -0.96 -5.49 6.90
N ALA A 104 -0.30 -4.85 5.93
CA ALA A 104 -0.01 -5.48 4.64
C ALA A 104 0.86 -6.74 4.79
N PHE A 105 1.94 -6.65 5.55
CA PHE A 105 2.80 -7.80 5.86
C PHE A 105 2.06 -8.89 6.64
N ARG A 106 1.24 -8.50 7.63
CA ARG A 106 0.38 -9.43 8.39
C ARG A 106 -0.57 -10.20 7.46
N ASN A 107 -1.19 -9.54 6.49
CA ASN A 107 -2.12 -10.17 5.56
C ASN A 107 -1.45 -11.25 4.71
N LEU A 108 -0.18 -11.03 4.33
CA LEU A 108 0.63 -12.02 3.60
C LEU A 108 1.21 -13.11 4.51
N ASN A 109 1.07 -12.99 5.84
CA ASN A 109 1.74 -13.85 6.81
C ASN A 109 3.27 -13.90 6.60
N VAL A 110 3.86 -12.76 6.27
CA VAL A 110 5.29 -12.55 6.06
C VAL A 110 5.79 -11.52 7.07
N GLU A 111 6.96 -11.75 7.64
CA GLU A 111 7.61 -10.77 8.52
C GLU A 111 8.32 -9.70 7.67
N PRO A 112 8.16 -8.38 7.96
CA PRO A 112 8.91 -7.35 7.25
C PRO A 112 10.42 -7.53 7.50
N GLY A 113 11.24 -7.21 6.50
CA GLY A 113 12.70 -7.30 6.65
C GLY A 113 13.22 -6.48 7.84
N ALA A 114 14.31 -6.95 8.47
CA ALA A 114 14.84 -6.34 9.69
C ALA A 114 15.14 -4.83 9.57
N GLU A 115 15.61 -4.39 8.39
CA GLU A 115 15.86 -2.96 8.14
C GLU A 115 14.58 -2.15 8.02
N LEU A 116 13.53 -2.71 7.40
CA LEU A 116 12.21 -2.09 7.34
C LEU A 116 11.59 -2.01 8.73
N LEU A 117 11.67 -3.08 9.53
CA LEU A 117 11.18 -3.07 10.92
C LEU A 117 11.86 -1.98 11.75
N LYS A 118 13.19 -1.86 11.68
CA LYS A 118 13.93 -0.77 12.34
C LYS A 118 13.48 0.60 11.86
N ALA A 119 13.23 0.76 10.56
CA ALA A 119 12.78 2.01 9.98
C ALA A 119 11.39 2.42 10.49
N LEU A 120 10.45 1.46 10.54
CA LEU A 120 9.10 1.67 11.07
C LEU A 120 9.10 1.94 12.58
N ASP A 121 9.95 1.25 13.35
CA ASP A 121 10.12 1.49 14.79
C ASP A 121 10.58 2.92 15.09
N ARG A 122 11.55 3.46 14.32
CA ARG A 122 11.99 4.85 14.46
C ARG A 122 10.86 5.87 14.26
N VAL A 123 9.92 5.57 13.36
CA VAL A 123 8.74 6.43 13.15
C VAL A 123 7.75 6.27 14.29
N ALA A 124 7.46 5.02 14.69
CA ALA A 124 6.55 4.72 15.80
C ALA A 124 7.01 5.36 17.12
N ALA A 125 8.30 5.42 17.39
CA ALA A 125 8.88 6.06 18.56
C ALA A 125 8.58 7.57 18.67
N ARG A 126 8.20 8.23 17.57
CA ARG A 126 7.75 9.64 17.57
C ARG A 126 6.38 9.82 18.20
N PHE A 127 5.62 8.73 18.35
CA PHE A 127 4.27 8.69 18.90
C PHE A 127 4.25 7.84 20.19
N PRO A 128 4.90 8.32 21.27
CA PRO A 128 4.96 7.54 22.50
C PRO A 128 3.56 7.26 23.05
N PRO A 129 3.38 6.11 23.73
CA PRO A 129 2.10 5.76 24.31
C PRO A 129 1.64 6.86 25.28
N ARG A 130 0.38 7.25 25.15
CA ARG A 130 -0.23 8.32 25.94
C ARG A 130 -0.71 7.76 27.29
N PHE A 131 0.17 7.10 28.02
CA PHE A 131 -0.11 6.73 29.41
C PHE A 131 0.53 7.77 30.32
N PRO A 132 -0.20 8.34 31.30
CA PRO A 132 0.45 9.11 32.34
C PRO A 132 1.37 8.13 33.10
N GLU A 133 2.68 8.41 33.07
CA GLU A 133 3.61 7.76 33.98
C GLU A 133 3.22 8.16 35.41
N GLY A 134 2.77 7.20 36.22
CA GLY A 134 2.59 7.36 37.66
C GLY A 134 1.34 8.12 38.10
N GLY A 135 0.27 7.38 38.37
CA GLY A 135 -0.60 7.73 39.49
C GLY A 135 0.00 7.10 40.75
N GLU A 136 0.82 7.87 41.46
CA GLU A 136 1.11 7.59 42.88
C GLU A 136 -0.11 7.95 43.75
#